data_AF-X1SPC8-F1
#
_entry.id   AF-X1SPC8-F1
#
_cell.length_a   1.000
_cell.length_b   1.000
_cell.length_c   1.000
_cell.angle_alpha   90.00
_cell.angle_beta   90.00
_cell.angle_gamma   90.00
#
_symmetry.space_group_name_H-M   'P 1'
#
loop_
_entity.id
_entity.type
_entity.pdbx_description
1 polymer ?
#
loop_
_entity_poly.entity_id
_entity_poly.type
_entity_poly.pdbx_seq_one_letter_code
_entity_poly.pdbx_strand_id
1 'polypeptide(L)'
;MEESYSIRQLCIISGYSKSKIHRIKDYWLDLEPEEVIVLSRCKYLIYDGTYFHKKGCLISLMNANNQELISNIYTKKEGYKNVYAWFSDLNEKGLNPLYITMDGEKSVIRAIKEVWPQASIQRCLYHIQR
;
A
#
# COMPACT_ATOMS: atom_id res chain seq x y z
N MET A 1 -13.32 -17.38 4.51
CA MET A 1 -11.99 -17.43 3.86
C MET A 1 -10.97 -17.58 4.98
N GLU A 2 -10.41 -18.77 5.18
CA GLU A 2 -9.26 -18.97 6.08
C GLU A 2 -7.98 -18.64 5.30
N GLU A 3 -7.76 -17.36 5.00
CA GLU A 3 -6.56 -16.94 4.27
C GLU A 3 -5.42 -16.61 5.24
N SER A 4 -4.75 -17.66 5.72
CA SER A 4 -3.32 -17.62 6.10
C SER A 4 -2.85 -18.98 6.62
N TYR A 5 -2.37 -19.86 5.74
CA TYR A 5 -1.71 -21.09 6.18
C TYR A 5 -0.24 -20.82 6.54
N SER A 6 0.16 -21.24 7.73
CA SER A 6 1.58 -21.34 8.08
C SER A 6 2.30 -22.34 7.16
N ILE A 7 3.62 -22.21 7.01
CA ILE A 7 4.45 -23.18 6.28
C ILE A 7 4.20 -24.61 6.78
N ARG A 8 4.01 -24.79 8.10
CA ARG A 8 3.68 -26.09 8.69
C ARG A 8 2.36 -26.64 8.17
N GLN A 9 1.31 -25.82 8.13
CA GLN A 9 0.01 -26.24 7.60
C GLN A 9 0.10 -26.56 6.10
N LEU A 10 0.84 -25.76 5.33
CA LEU A 10 1.07 -26.04 3.90
C LEU A 10 1.78 -27.38 3.67
N CYS A 11 2.79 -27.71 4.48
CA CYS A 11 3.43 -29.03 4.40
C CYS A 11 2.43 -30.17 4.67
N ILE A 12 1.57 -30.02 5.69
CA ILE A 12 0.57 -31.04 6.05
C ILE A 12 -0.45 -31.22 4.93
N ILE A 13 -0.98 -30.13 4.38
CA ILE A 13 -2.04 -30.16 3.37
C ILE A 13 -1.51 -30.69 2.03
N SER A 14 -0.32 -30.28 1.62
CA SER A 14 0.24 -30.62 0.30
C SER A 14 1.05 -31.92 0.26
N GLY A 15 1.49 -32.42 1.42
CA GLY A 15 2.47 -33.52 1.50
C GLY A 15 3.90 -33.12 1.08
N TYR A 16 4.15 -31.86 0.71
CA TYR A 16 5.48 -31.40 0.33
C TYR A 16 6.38 -31.12 1.53
N SER A 17 7.68 -31.28 1.31
CA SER A 17 8.69 -30.90 2.30
C SER A 17 8.73 -29.38 2.50
N LYS A 18 9.17 -28.96 3.69
CA LYS A 18 9.36 -27.54 4.02
C LYS A 18 10.22 -26.80 2.98
N SER A 19 11.30 -27.43 2.51
CA SER A 19 12.18 -26.84 1.49
C SER A 19 11.46 -26.63 0.16
N LYS A 20 10.61 -27.56 -0.26
CA LYS A 20 9.82 -27.42 -1.50
C LYS A 20 8.80 -26.29 -1.38
N ILE A 21 8.11 -26.17 -0.24
CA ILE A 21 7.17 -25.06 0.02
C ILE A 21 7.89 -23.71 -0.01
N HIS A 22 9.07 -23.59 0.62
CA HIS A 22 9.86 -22.37 0.53
C HIS A 22 10.22 -22.03 -0.92
N ARG A 23 10.70 -23.00 -1.70
CA ARG A 23 11.04 -22.78 -3.12
C ARG A 23 9.85 -22.32 -3.96
N ILE A 24 8.66 -22.86 -3.70
CA ILE A 24 7.42 -22.42 -4.39
C ILE A 24 7.07 -21.00 -3.99
N LYS A 25 7.10 -20.69 -2.69
CA LYS A 25 6.80 -19.35 -2.17
C LYS A 25 7.78 -18.32 -2.74
N ASP A 26 9.08 -18.60 -2.70
CA ASP A 26 10.12 -17.69 -3.18
C ASP A 26 9.98 -17.48 -4.72
N TYR A 27 9.70 -18.54 -5.49
CA TYR A 27 9.40 -18.42 -6.92
C TYR A 27 8.29 -17.41 -7.22
N TRP A 28 7.18 -17.43 -6.47
CA TRP A 28 6.09 -16.47 -6.68
C TRP A 28 6.41 -15.07 -6.18
N LEU A 29 7.27 -14.92 -5.17
CA LEU A 29 7.72 -13.62 -4.68
C LEU A 29 8.69 -12.93 -5.63
N ASP A 30 9.45 -13.71 -6.42
CA ASP A 30 10.38 -13.20 -7.43
C ASP A 30 9.68 -12.73 -8.72
N LEU A 31 8.39 -13.04 -8.88
CA LEU A 31 7.60 -12.60 -10.03
C LEU A 31 6.95 -11.26 -9.72
N GLU A 32 7.45 -10.20 -10.33
CA GLU A 32 6.80 -8.89 -10.30
C GLU A 32 5.46 -8.94 -11.06
N PRO A 33 4.36 -8.42 -10.49
CA PRO A 33 3.11 -8.31 -11.21
C PRO A 33 3.21 -7.27 -12.34
N GLU A 34 2.47 -7.47 -13.43
CA GLU A 34 2.36 -6.45 -14.47
C GLU A 34 1.63 -5.21 -13.95
N GLU A 35 2.30 -4.05 -13.98
CA GLU A 35 1.67 -2.77 -13.64
C GLU A 35 0.90 -2.20 -14.84
N VAL A 36 -0.42 -2.43 -14.89
CA VAL A 36 -1.31 -1.95 -15.98
C VAL A 36 -1.98 -0.61 -15.64
N ILE A 37 -1.59 0.03 -14.53
CA ILE A 37 -2.36 1.14 -13.96
C ILE A 37 -2.01 2.47 -14.63
N VAL A 38 -3.00 3.09 -15.27
CA VAL A 38 -2.87 4.43 -15.84
C VAL A 38 -3.07 5.48 -14.76
N LEU A 39 -1.97 5.88 -14.11
CA LEU A 39 -1.97 6.80 -12.95
C LEU A 39 -2.73 8.11 -13.17
N SER A 40 -2.71 8.65 -14.39
CA SER A 40 -3.38 9.92 -14.72
C SER A 40 -4.91 9.87 -14.53
N ARG A 41 -5.52 8.69 -14.57
CA ARG A 41 -6.95 8.45 -14.34
C ARG A 41 -7.32 8.31 -12.86
N CYS A 42 -6.35 8.11 -11.98
CA CYS A 42 -6.59 7.93 -10.55
C CYS A 42 -6.77 9.29 -9.86
N LYS A 43 -8.03 9.76 -9.77
CA LYS A 43 -8.37 11.07 -9.18
C LYS A 43 -8.79 11.03 -7.72
N TYR A 44 -9.33 9.91 -7.26
CA TYR A 44 -9.83 9.73 -5.90
C TYR A 44 -9.04 8.61 -5.26
N LEU A 45 -8.29 8.94 -4.21
CA LEU A 45 -7.34 8.01 -3.60
C LEU A 45 -7.70 7.69 -2.16
N ILE A 46 -7.33 6.50 -1.74
CA ILE A 46 -7.32 6.06 -0.34
C ILE A 46 -5.87 5.79 0.03
N TYR A 47 -5.39 6.47 1.06
CA TYR A 47 -4.11 6.21 1.69
C TYR A 47 -4.36 5.47 3.00
N ASP A 48 -3.70 4.33 3.18
CA ASP A 48 -3.80 3.56 4.42
C ASP A 48 -2.46 2.89 4.77
N GLY A 49 -2.16 2.86 6.06
CA GLY A 49 -0.95 2.29 6.62
C GLY A 49 -1.26 1.12 7.55
N THR A 50 -0.69 -0.05 7.26
CA THR A 50 -0.84 -1.24 8.10
C THR A 50 0.47 -1.59 8.78
N TYR A 51 0.51 -1.45 10.11
CA TYR A 51 1.68 -1.80 10.94
C TYR A 51 1.74 -3.30 11.21
N PHE A 52 2.90 -3.90 10.94
CA PHE A 52 3.16 -5.30 11.30
C PHE A 52 3.76 -5.39 12.69
N HIS A 53 3.30 -6.37 13.48
CA HIS A 53 3.48 -6.52 14.93
C HIS A 53 4.94 -6.39 15.46
N LYS A 54 5.98 -6.45 14.61
CA LYS A 54 7.39 -6.38 15.06
C LYS A 54 8.33 -5.51 14.23
N LYS A 55 8.08 -5.27 12.93
CA LYS A 55 8.99 -4.47 12.09
C LYS A 55 8.25 -3.90 10.89
N GLY A 56 8.07 -2.59 10.84
CA GLY A 56 7.63 -1.90 9.63
C GLY A 56 6.13 -1.80 9.42
N CYS A 57 5.79 -1.06 8.39
CA CYS A 57 4.45 -0.72 7.95
C CYS A 57 4.40 -0.85 6.43
N LEU A 58 3.33 -1.48 5.93
CA LEU A 58 2.96 -1.40 4.52
C LEU A 58 2.08 -0.16 4.35
N ILE A 59 2.54 0.76 3.51
CA ILE A 59 1.77 1.94 3.13
C ILE A 59 1.19 1.66 1.75
N SER A 60 -0.12 1.84 1.61
CA SER A 60 -0.85 1.57 0.38
C SER A 60 -1.55 2.82 -0.13
N LEU A 61 -1.59 2.96 -1.45
CA LEU A 61 -2.36 3.95 -2.16
C LEU A 61 -3.29 3.22 -3.12
N MET A 62 -4.60 3.38 -2.92
CA MET A 62 -5.62 2.67 -3.67
C MET A 62 -6.54 3.67 -4.37
N ASN A 63 -7.13 3.24 -5.50
CA ASN A 63 -8.18 4.00 -6.16
C ASN A 63 -9.49 3.85 -5.37
N ALA A 64 -10.09 4.96 -4.97
CA ALA A 64 -11.28 4.96 -4.13
C ALA A 64 -12.52 4.37 -4.83
N ASN A 65 -12.57 4.37 -6.16
CA ASN A 65 -13.75 3.94 -6.91
C ASN A 65 -13.81 2.43 -7.11
N ASN A 66 -12.67 1.79 -7.41
CA ASN A 66 -12.60 0.37 -7.74
C ASN A 66 -11.69 -0.43 -6.80
N GLN A 67 -11.11 0.21 -5.79
CA GLN A 67 -10.25 -0.40 -4.78
C GLN A 67 -8.96 -1.03 -5.35
N GLU A 68 -8.60 -0.72 -6.60
CA GLU A 68 -7.35 -1.18 -7.19
C GLU A 68 -6.16 -0.54 -6.49
N LEU A 69 -5.15 -1.36 -6.19
CA LEU A 69 -3.90 -0.92 -5.60
C LEU A 69 -3.08 -0.16 -6.65
N ILE A 70 -2.93 1.16 -6.48
CA ILE A 70 -2.17 2.00 -7.39
C ILE A 70 -0.67 1.84 -7.15
N SER A 71 -0.26 1.90 -5.88
CA SER A 71 1.12 1.75 -5.48
C SER A 71 1.20 1.43 -4.00
N ASN A 72 2.30 0.84 -3.56
CA ASN A 72 2.58 0.59 -2.16
C ASN A 72 4.08 0.68 -1.87
N ILE A 73 4.43 0.93 -0.62
CA ILE A 73 5.81 0.86 -0.14
C ILE A 73 5.88 0.17 1.22
N TYR A 74 6.94 -0.60 1.43
CA TYR A 74 7.29 -1.12 2.74
C TYR A 74 8.27 -0.19 3.44
N THR A 75 7.94 0.28 4.64
CA THR A 75 8.79 1.20 5.40
C THR A 75 8.92 0.76 6.85
N LYS A 76 9.89 1.31 7.60
CA LYS A 76 9.98 1.06 9.05
C LYS A 76 8.84 1.71 9.84
N LYS A 77 8.36 2.86 9.37
CA LYS A 77 7.28 3.64 9.95
C LYS A 77 6.79 4.66 8.93
N GLU A 78 5.54 5.06 9.07
CA GLU A 78 5.02 6.20 8.35
C GLU A 78 5.75 7.47 8.77
N GLY A 79 5.98 8.34 7.80
CA GLY A 79 6.67 9.59 8.05
C GLY A 79 6.96 10.35 6.77
N TYR A 80 7.01 11.67 6.93
CA TYR A 80 7.19 12.63 5.86
C TYR A 80 8.30 12.23 4.88
N LYS A 81 9.51 11.89 5.35
CA LYS A 81 10.64 11.57 4.46
C LYS A 81 10.35 10.42 3.48
N ASN A 82 9.73 9.34 3.97
CA ASN A 82 9.46 8.17 3.14
C ASN A 82 8.31 8.45 2.16
N VAL A 83 7.25 9.08 2.67
CA VAL A 83 6.03 9.32 1.91
C VAL A 83 6.20 10.45 0.90
N TYR A 84 6.96 11.50 1.23
CA TYR A 84 7.26 12.60 0.33
C TYR A 84 8.04 12.14 -0.91
N ALA A 85 9.11 11.36 -0.72
CA ALA A 85 9.89 10.82 -1.83
C ALA A 85 9.01 9.96 -2.74
N TRP A 86 8.25 9.04 -2.14
CA TRP A 86 7.35 8.17 -2.88
C TRP A 86 6.24 8.93 -3.63
N PHE A 87 5.60 9.92 -3.01
CA PHE A 87 4.60 10.75 -3.67
C PHE A 87 5.19 11.60 -4.79
N SER A 88 6.41 12.12 -4.63
CA SER A 88 7.10 12.87 -5.67
C SER A 88 7.33 12.00 -6.90
N ASP A 89 7.82 10.77 -6.71
CA ASP A 89 8.00 9.80 -7.80
C ASP A 89 6.67 9.49 -8.52
N LEU A 90 5.58 9.31 -7.78
CA LEU A 90 4.25 9.06 -8.36
C LEU A 90 3.72 10.27 -9.14
N ASN A 91 3.97 11.48 -8.64
CA ASN A 91 3.59 12.71 -9.32
C ASN A 91 4.37 12.88 -10.63
N GLU A 92 5.67 12.60 -10.63
CA GLU A 92 6.50 12.59 -11.85
C GLU A 92 6.02 11.54 -12.87
N LYS A 93 5.54 10.39 -12.41
CA LYS A 93 4.89 9.36 -13.25
C LYS A 93 3.46 9.73 -13.69
N GLY A 94 2.96 10.92 -13.34
CA GLY A 94 1.70 11.48 -13.83
C GLY A 94 0.49 11.28 -12.92
N LEU A 95 0.67 10.81 -11.68
CA LEU A 95 -0.41 10.78 -10.69
C LEU A 95 -0.75 12.22 -10.26
N ASN A 96 -2.00 12.62 -10.45
CA ASN A 96 -2.50 13.94 -10.07
C ASN A 96 -3.90 13.83 -9.46
N PRO A 97 -4.00 13.59 -8.15
CA PRO A 97 -5.26 13.34 -7.46
C PRO A 97 -6.03 14.64 -7.18
N LEU A 98 -7.36 14.53 -7.18
CA LEU A 98 -8.26 15.58 -6.72
C LEU A 98 -8.60 15.43 -5.23
N TYR A 99 -8.73 14.19 -4.77
CA TYR A 99 -9.08 13.88 -3.38
C TYR A 99 -8.25 12.72 -2.85
N ILE A 100 -7.81 12.85 -1.60
CA ILE A 100 -7.12 11.78 -0.87
C ILE A 100 -7.82 11.58 0.47
N THR A 101 -8.29 10.36 0.71
CA THR A 101 -8.88 9.92 1.98
C THR A 101 -7.82 9.23 2.82
N MET A 102 -7.63 9.65 4.08
CA MET A 102 -6.60 9.11 4.98
C MET A 102 -6.96 9.23 6.46
N ASP A 103 -6.20 8.60 7.36
CA ASP A 103 -6.40 8.64 8.81
C ASP A 103 -6.19 10.04 9.45
N GLY A 104 -5.37 10.88 8.82
CA GLY A 104 -5.05 12.25 9.24
C GLY A 104 -3.65 12.43 9.85
N GLU A 105 -2.73 11.50 9.62
CA GLU A 105 -1.33 11.63 10.08
C GLU A 105 -0.67 12.91 9.54
N LYS A 106 -0.24 13.79 10.46
CA LYS A 106 0.21 15.17 10.14
C LYS A 106 1.39 15.20 9.19
N SER A 107 2.33 14.27 9.36
CA SER A 107 3.52 14.20 8.53
C SER A 107 3.20 13.83 7.07
N VAL A 108 2.17 13.02 6.86
CA VAL A 108 1.66 12.64 5.54
C VAL A 108 0.83 13.77 4.93
N ILE A 109 -0.03 14.43 5.70
CA ILE A 109 -0.76 15.63 5.25
C ILE A 109 0.20 16.68 4.70
N ARG A 110 1.34 16.90 5.38
CA ARG A 110 2.37 17.82 4.92
C ARG A 110 2.94 17.38 3.56
N ALA A 111 3.30 16.11 3.40
CA ALA A 111 3.82 15.58 2.14
C ALA A 111 2.81 15.75 1.00
N ILE A 112 1.53 15.44 1.24
CA ILE A 112 0.45 15.62 0.25
C ILE A 112 0.36 17.08 -0.19
N LYS A 113 0.32 18.03 0.75
CA LYS A 113 0.18 19.46 0.43
C LYS A 113 1.37 20.02 -0.35
N GLU A 114 2.57 19.45 -0.17
CA GLU A 114 3.75 19.86 -0.90
C GLU A 114 3.80 19.26 -2.32
N VAL A 115 3.41 17.99 -2.49
CA VAL A 115 3.44 17.31 -3.80
C VAL A 115 2.21 17.63 -4.65
N TRP A 116 1.03 17.62 -4.04
CA TRP A 116 -0.26 17.87 -4.69
C TRP A 116 -1.03 18.98 -3.98
N PRO A 117 -0.60 20.25 -4.13
CA PRO A 117 -1.21 21.38 -3.40
C PRO A 117 -2.69 21.62 -3.72
N GLN A 118 -3.17 21.12 -4.86
CA GLN A 118 -4.57 21.23 -5.27
C GLN A 118 -5.46 20.06 -4.78
N ALA A 119 -4.85 19.00 -4.25
CA ALA A 119 -5.60 17.85 -3.75
C ALA A 119 -6.29 18.19 -2.42
N SER A 120 -7.56 17.87 -2.35
CA SER A 120 -8.34 17.96 -1.11
C SER A 120 -8.08 16.74 -0.23
N ILE A 121 -7.81 16.97 1.05
CA ILE A 121 -7.60 15.90 2.02
C ILE A 121 -8.89 15.70 2.81
N GLN A 122 -9.39 14.46 2.81
CA GLN A 122 -10.52 14.04 3.63
C GLN A 122 -10.03 13.05 4.69
N ARG A 123 -10.41 13.28 5.95
CA ARG A 123 -10.16 12.27 6.99
C ARG A 123 -11.17 11.13 6.84
N CYS A 124 -10.67 9.90 6.94
CA CYS A 124 -11.48 8.70 6.83
C CYS A 124 -12.48 8.63 8.00
N LEU A 125 -13.78 8.57 7.67
CA LEU A 125 -14.85 8.55 8.67
C LEU A 125 -14.75 7.35 9.60
N TYR A 126 -14.31 6.20 9.08
CA TYR A 126 -14.12 4.99 9.89
C TYR A 126 -13.04 5.16 10.96
N HIS A 127 -11.99 5.92 10.67
CA HIS A 127 -10.94 6.24 11.64
C HIS A 127 -11.37 7.31 12.65
N ILE A 128 -12.35 8.15 12.31
CA ILE A 128 -12.92 9.13 13.24
C ILE A 128 -13.93 8.48 14.19
N GLN A 129 -14.65 7.46 13.71
CA GLN A 129 -15.74 6.80 14.45
C GLN A 129 -15.28 5.65 15.36
N ARG A 130 -14.00 5.24 15.28
CA ARG A 130 -13.38 4.26 16.17
C ARG A 130 -12.82 4.92 17.42
#